data_AF-A0A5N0EBR8-F1
#
_entry.id   AF-A0A5N0EBR8-F1
#
_cell.length_a   1.000
_cell.length_b   1.000
_cell.length_c   1.000
_cell.angle_alpha   90.00
_cell.angle_beta   90.00
_cell.angle_gamma   90.00
#
_symmetry.space_group_name_H-M   'P 1'
#
loop_
_entity.id
_entity.type
_entity.pdbx_description
1 polymer ?
#
loop_
_entity_poly.entity_id
_entity_poly.type
_entity_poly.pdbx_seq_one_letter_code
_entity_poly.pdbx_strand_id
1 'polypeptide(L)'
;MIDRSSNRRRTVPLPFDEVMTMDSPARVRDEARIRYVQSVFQRVLQLKQETTPDDEFFALGGTSLTAIEVLDLIEAEQGVRLPARKFYQATAIRELAGELPQTVADGGA
;
A
#
# COMPACT_ATOMS: atom_id res chain seq x y z
N MET A 1 49.75 8.98 5.27
CA MET A 1 49.95 8.72 3.84
C MET A 1 49.55 7.26 3.60
N ILE A 2 48.42 7.04 2.89
CA ILE A 2 47.97 5.76 2.27
C ILE A 2 47.56 4.68 3.32
N ASP A 3 46.43 3.96 3.29
CA ASP A 3 45.52 3.58 2.21
C ASP A 3 44.08 3.38 2.71
N ARG A 4 43.12 3.68 1.83
CA ARG A 4 41.70 3.35 1.95
C ARG A 4 41.49 1.88 1.55
N SER A 5 40.40 1.29 2.02
CA SER A 5 39.72 0.15 1.39
C SER A 5 40.41 -1.21 1.46
N SER A 6 39.89 -2.05 2.34
CA SER A 6 39.62 -3.44 1.97
C SER A 6 38.34 -3.93 2.62
N ASN A 7 37.23 -3.29 2.21
CA ASN A 7 35.91 -3.90 2.28
C ASN A 7 35.86 -5.06 1.27
N ARG A 8 36.37 -6.24 1.64
CA ARG A 8 36.15 -7.45 0.86
C ARG A 8 34.75 -7.99 1.15
N ARG A 9 33.88 -7.56 0.25
CA ARG A 9 32.66 -8.23 -0.20
C ARG A 9 32.73 -9.75 -0.03
N ARG A 10 31.59 -10.27 0.42
CA ARG A 10 31.02 -11.59 0.12
C ARG A 10 31.08 -12.61 1.26
N THR A 11 30.13 -12.45 2.17
CA THR A 11 29.38 -13.59 2.70
C THR A 11 27.92 -13.38 2.32
N VAL A 12 27.49 -14.07 1.26
CA VAL A 12 26.08 -14.30 0.98
C VAL A 12 25.72 -15.55 1.77
N PRO A 13 24.95 -15.48 2.87
CA PRO A 13 24.36 -16.68 3.43
C PRO A 13 23.26 -17.17 2.50
N LEU A 14 23.38 -18.43 2.11
CA LEU A 14 22.45 -19.19 1.26
C LEU A 14 21.13 -19.52 2.02
N PRO A 15 20.03 -19.77 1.29
CA PRO A 15 18.68 -19.86 1.83
C PRO A 15 18.41 -21.22 2.46
N PHE A 16 17.69 -21.26 3.60
CA PHE A 16 16.70 -22.30 3.96
C PHE A 16 15.98 -21.89 5.28
N ASP A 17 14.76 -21.36 5.10
CA ASP A 17 13.55 -21.37 5.95
C ASP A 17 13.37 -20.80 7.38
N GLU A 18 14.34 -20.42 8.20
CA GLU A 18 14.00 -19.98 9.59
C GLU A 18 14.48 -18.59 9.98
N VAL A 19 13.81 -17.59 9.41
CA VAL A 19 13.44 -16.41 10.19
C VAL A 19 11.94 -16.21 10.01
N MET A 20 11.14 -16.63 11.00
CA MET A 20 9.92 -15.90 11.37
C MET A 20 10.35 -14.47 11.67
N THR A 21 10.55 -13.70 10.62
CA THR A 21 10.93 -12.30 10.71
C THR A 21 9.68 -11.64 11.25
N MET A 22 9.71 -11.30 12.54
CA MET A 22 8.84 -10.30 13.15
C MET A 22 8.56 -9.25 12.10
N ASP A 23 7.29 -9.19 11.71
CA ASP A 23 6.82 -8.50 10.53
C ASP A 23 7.50 -7.13 10.43
N SER A 24 8.40 -6.97 9.46
CA SER A 24 9.25 -5.79 9.41
C SER A 24 8.34 -4.56 9.32
N PRO A 25 8.63 -3.46 10.04
CA PRO A 25 7.67 -2.37 10.18
C PRO A 25 7.26 -1.74 8.83
N ALA A 26 8.09 -1.89 7.79
CA ALA A 26 7.72 -1.54 6.42
C ALA A 26 6.62 -2.44 5.82
N ARG A 27 6.71 -3.76 5.98
CA ARG A 27 5.69 -4.72 5.49
C ARG A 27 4.36 -4.51 6.19
N VAL A 28 4.36 -4.34 7.51
CA VAL A 28 3.15 -4.05 8.29
C VAL A 28 2.46 -2.77 7.79
N ARG A 29 3.23 -1.73 7.46
CA ARG A 29 2.69 -0.48 6.91
C ARG A 29 2.09 -0.67 5.51
N ASP A 30 2.75 -1.46 4.66
CA ASP A 30 2.22 -1.77 3.33
C ASP A 30 0.91 -2.55 3.43
N GLU A 31 0.85 -3.55 4.31
CA GLU A 31 -0.37 -4.32 4.56
C GLU A 31 -1.49 -3.47 5.16
N ALA A 32 -1.19 -2.56 6.08
CA ALA A 32 -2.17 -1.64 6.65
C ALA A 32 -2.78 -0.72 5.58
N ARG A 33 -1.97 -0.18 4.66
CA ARG A 33 -2.44 0.65 3.55
C ARG A 33 -3.26 -0.16 2.55
N ILE A 34 -2.84 -1.40 2.25
CA ILE A 34 -3.62 -2.32 1.41
C ILE A 34 -5.00 -2.56 2.03
N ARG A 35 -5.05 -2.94 3.31
CA ARG A 35 -6.32 -3.17 4.02
C ARG A 35 -7.21 -1.94 4.06
N TYR A 36 -6.61 -0.77 4.24
CA TYR A 36 -7.33 0.50 4.15
C TYR A 36 -8.00 0.66 2.77
N VAL A 37 -7.24 0.55 1.67
CA VAL A 37 -7.78 0.67 0.32
C VAL A 37 -8.86 -0.38 0.04
N GLN A 38 -8.65 -1.63 0.46
CA GLN A 38 -9.66 -2.69 0.36
C GLN A 38 -10.96 -2.30 1.06
N SER A 39 -10.88 -1.74 2.26
CA SER A 39 -12.06 -1.31 3.02
C SER A 39 -12.82 -0.18 2.33
N VAL A 40 -12.11 0.78 1.72
CA VAL A 40 -12.72 1.87 0.95
C VAL A 40 -13.42 1.31 -0.29
N PHE A 41 -12.78 0.39 -1.02
CA PHE A 41 -13.37 -0.23 -2.20
C PHE A 41 -14.61 -1.05 -1.85
N GLN A 42 -14.57 -1.83 -0.76
CA GLN A 42 -15.73 -2.60 -0.29
C GLN A 42 -16.91 -1.70 0.06
N ARG A 43 -16.67 -0.56 0.72
CA ARG A 43 -17.70 0.41 1.09
C ARG A 43 -18.33 1.09 -0.13
N VAL A 44 -17.52 1.53 -1.08
CA VAL A 44 -17.98 2.25 -2.28
C VAL A 44 -18.64 1.32 -3.29
N LEU A 45 -18.01 0.18 -3.57
CA LEU A 45 -18.49 -0.77 -4.59
C LEU A 45 -19.48 -1.81 -4.02
N GLN A 46 -19.78 -1.74 -2.72
CA GLN A 46 -20.71 -2.65 -2.02
C GLN A 46 -20.36 -4.14 -2.22
N LEU A 47 -19.06 -4.45 -2.20
CA LEU A 47 -18.56 -5.80 -2.44
C LEU A 47 -18.92 -6.70 -1.26
N LYS A 48 -19.45 -7.89 -1.56
CA LYS A 48 -19.82 -8.91 -0.57
C LYS A 48 -18.67 -9.84 -0.20
N GLN A 49 -17.61 -9.83 -0.99
CA GLN A 49 -16.49 -10.76 -0.90
C GLN A 49 -15.19 -9.97 -0.71
N GLU A 50 -14.22 -10.61 -0.05
CA GLU A 50 -12.90 -10.04 0.16
C GLU A 50 -12.18 -9.85 -1.18
N THR A 51 -11.50 -8.71 -1.31
CA THR A 51 -10.68 -8.41 -2.48
C THR A 51 -9.24 -8.86 -2.24
N THR A 52 -8.50 -9.10 -3.31
CA THR A 52 -7.06 -9.37 -3.27
C THR A 52 -6.26 -8.07 -3.45
N PRO A 53 -5.01 -7.99 -2.99
CA PRO A 53 -4.18 -6.80 -3.19
C PRO A 53 -3.93 -6.45 -4.67
N ASP A 54 -4.10 -7.42 -5.57
CA ASP A 54 -3.85 -7.27 -6.99
C ASP A 54 -5.16 -7.08 -7.78
N ASP A 55 -6.32 -7.03 -7.10
CA ASP A 55 -7.59 -6.71 -7.74
C ASP A 55 -7.61 -5.25 -8.22
N GLU A 56 -8.14 -5.06 -9.42
CA GLU A 56 -8.26 -3.75 -10.03
C GLU A 56 -9.63 -3.11 -9.79
N PHE A 57 -9.66 -1.81 -9.51
CA PHE A 57 -10.90 -1.07 -9.23
C PHE A 57 -11.97 -1.24 -10.31
N PHE A 58 -11.60 -1.15 -11.59
CA PHE A 58 -12.53 -1.28 -12.71
C PHE A 58 -12.98 -2.74 -12.94
N ALA A 59 -12.13 -3.72 -12.63
CA ALA A 59 -12.48 -5.14 -12.70
C ALA A 59 -13.51 -5.52 -11.62
N LEU A 60 -13.48 -4.84 -10.47
CA LEU A 60 -14.44 -4.98 -9.38
C LEU A 60 -15.78 -4.26 -9.64
N GLY A 61 -15.96 -3.64 -10.80
CA GLY A 61 -17.19 -2.92 -11.16
C GLY A 61 -17.14 -1.41 -10.91
N GLY A 62 -15.96 -0.86 -10.64
CA GLY A 62 -15.75 0.58 -10.49
C GLY A 62 -16.08 1.39 -11.76
N THR A 63 -16.57 2.59 -11.54
CA THR A 63 -16.89 3.62 -12.55
C THR A 63 -16.26 4.96 -12.18
N SER A 64 -16.30 5.94 -13.08
CA SER A 64 -15.78 7.29 -12.80
C SER A 64 -16.47 7.97 -11.61
N LEU A 65 -17.77 7.73 -11.38
CA LEU A 65 -18.49 8.31 -10.25
C LEU A 65 -17.97 7.72 -8.93
N THR A 66 -17.94 6.39 -8.84
CA THR A 66 -17.39 5.69 -7.66
C THR A 66 -15.90 5.97 -7.46
N ALA A 67 -15.14 6.26 -8.51
CA ALA A 67 -13.74 6.68 -8.38
C ALA A 67 -13.61 8.03 -7.67
N ILE A 68 -14.49 8.98 -7.99
CA ILE A 68 -14.57 10.27 -7.28
C ILE A 68 -14.93 10.04 -5.81
N GLU A 69 -15.92 9.19 -5.53
CA GLU A 69 -16.30 8.85 -4.14
C GLU A 69 -15.13 8.23 -3.35
N VAL A 70 -14.34 7.35 -3.97
CA VAL A 70 -13.13 6.81 -3.35
C VAL A 70 -12.11 7.91 -3.05
N LEU A 71 -11.85 8.80 -4.02
CA LEU A 71 -10.89 9.89 -3.84
C LEU A 71 -11.31 10.85 -2.71
N ASP A 72 -12.60 11.19 -2.64
CA ASP A 72 -13.16 12.04 -1.60
C ASP A 72 -13.07 11.38 -0.21
N LEU A 73 -13.32 10.06 -0.11
CA LEU A 73 -13.16 9.31 1.13
C LEU A 73 -11.70 9.26 1.60
N ILE A 74 -10.77 9.02 0.69
CA ILE A 74 -9.33 9.03 0.99
C ILE A 74 -8.89 10.41 1.47
N GLU A 75 -9.34 11.47 0.81
CA GLU A 75 -9.04 12.84 1.23
C GLU A 75 -9.62 13.14 2.62
N ALA A 76 -10.85 12.71 2.89
CA ALA A 76 -11.51 12.92 4.18
C ALA A 76 -10.86 12.13 5.33
N GLU A 77 -10.45 10.89 5.11
CA GLU A 77 -9.95 10.00 6.17
C GLU A 77 -8.42 10.09 6.34
N GLN A 78 -7.66 10.35 5.28
CA GLN A 78 -6.19 10.42 5.30
C GLN A 78 -5.65 11.84 5.16
N GLY A 79 -6.50 12.83 4.88
CA GLY A 79 -6.07 14.21 4.65
C GLY A 79 -5.24 14.37 3.37
N VAL A 80 -5.24 13.37 2.47
CA VAL A 80 -4.44 13.38 1.25
C VAL A 80 -5.32 13.35 0.03
N ARG A 81 -5.16 14.38 -0.79
CA ARG A 81 -5.81 14.48 -2.09
C ARG A 81 -5.00 13.75 -3.16
N LEU A 82 -5.45 12.57 -3.53
CA LEU A 82 -4.88 11.82 -4.66
C LEU A 82 -5.35 12.42 -5.99
N PRO A 83 -4.44 12.78 -6.92
CA PRO A 83 -4.85 13.22 -8.25
C PRO A 83 -5.57 12.09 -8.98
N ALA A 84 -6.70 12.37 -9.63
CA ALA A 84 -7.42 11.37 -10.44
C ALA A 84 -6.51 10.66 -11.45
N ARG A 85 -5.54 11.40 -12.03
CA ARG A 85 -4.54 10.84 -12.95
C ARG A 85 -3.71 9.71 -12.32
N LYS A 86 -3.41 9.76 -11.02
CA LYS A 86 -2.70 8.70 -10.29
C LYS A 86 -3.61 7.50 -10.04
N PHE A 87 -4.86 7.74 -9.69
CA PHE A 87 -5.87 6.70 -9.53
C PHE A 87 -6.06 5.87 -10.82
N TYR A 88 -6.12 6.52 -11.97
CA TYR A 88 -6.22 5.82 -13.27
C TYR A 88 -4.93 5.11 -13.72
N GLN A 89 -3.78 5.40 -13.09
CA GLN A 89 -2.50 4.73 -13.39
C GLN A 89 -2.21 3.57 -12.43
N ALA A 90 -2.75 3.63 -11.21
CA ALA A 90 -2.57 2.65 -10.15
C ALA A 90 -3.92 1.98 -9.89
N THR A 91 -4.35 1.13 -10.82
CA THR A 91 -5.69 0.52 -10.80
C THR A 91 -5.79 -0.63 -9.81
N ALA A 92 -4.67 -1.27 -9.48
CA ALA A 92 -4.60 -2.32 -8.46
C ALA A 92 -4.56 -1.74 -7.04
N ILE A 93 -5.20 -2.43 -6.10
CA ILE A 93 -5.26 -2.04 -4.68
C ILE A 93 -3.87 -1.79 -4.09
N ARG A 94 -2.89 -2.67 -4.37
CA ARG A 94 -1.50 -2.56 -3.91
C ARG A 94 -0.82 -1.29 -4.44
N GLU A 95 -1.05 -0.94 -5.68
CA GLU A 95 -0.44 0.24 -6.31
C GLU A 95 -1.04 1.52 -5.70
N LEU A 96 -2.36 1.57 -5.55
CA LEU A 96 -3.05 2.70 -4.93
C LEU A 96 -2.61 2.88 -3.47
N ALA A 97 -2.46 1.78 -2.72
CA ALA A 97 -1.93 1.80 -1.37
C ALA A 97 -0.50 2.35 -1.30
N GLY A 98 0.31 2.11 -2.34
CA GLY A 98 1.67 2.65 -2.47
C GLY A 98 1.72 4.18 -2.57
N GLU A 99 0.70 4.79 -3.20
CA GLU A 99 0.58 6.24 -3.38
C GLU A 99 0.06 6.96 -2.12
N LEU A 100 -0.52 6.22 -1.16
CA LEU A 100 -0.97 6.80 0.10
C LEU A 100 0.21 7.17 1.01
N PRO A 101 0.12 8.27 1.76
CA PRO A 101 1.13 8.64 2.73
C PRO A 101 1.34 7.51 3.74
N GLN A 102 2.52 7.51 4.36
CA GLN A 102 2.68 6.77 5.60
C GLN A 102 1.82 7.50 6.63
N THR A 103 0.61 7.00 6.91
CA THR A 103 -0.11 7.47 8.09
C THR A 103 0.70 7.00 9.27
N VAL A 104 1.48 7.93 9.83
CA VAL A 104 1.96 7.79 11.19
C VAL A 104 0.69 7.65 12.00
N ALA A 105 0.53 6.51 12.66
CA ALA A 105 -0.34 6.46 13.83
C ALA A 105 0.27 7.45 14.84
N ASP A 106 -0.01 8.74 14.64
CA ASP A 106 0.34 9.75 15.61
C ASP A 106 -0.64 9.55 16.76
N GLY A 107 -0.06 9.18 17.90
CA GLY A 107 -0.81 8.89 19.11
C GLY A 107 -1.71 10.05 19.47
N GLY A 108 -2.98 9.74 19.72
CA GLY A 108 -3.96 10.71 20.19
C GLY A 108 -4.81 10.10 21.31
N ALA A 109 -4.32 10.31 22.54
CA ALA A 109 -4.91 10.06 23.88
C ALA A 109 -4.88 8.63 24.43
#